data_AF-A0A6I3LZQ2-F1
#
_entry.id   AF-A0A6I3LZQ2-F1
#
_cell.length_a   1.000
_cell.length_b   1.000
_cell.length_c   1.000
_cell.angle_alpha   90.00
_cell.angle_beta   90.00
_cell.angle_gamma   90.00
#
_symmetry.space_group_name_H-M   'P 1'
#
loop_
_entity.id
_entity.type
_entity.pdbx_description
1 polymer ?
#
loop_
_entity_poly.entity_id
_entity_poly.type
_entity_poly.pdbx_seq_one_letter_code
_entity_poly.pdbx_strand_id
1 'polypeptide(L)'
;MNGNLLLRIAVSIILLTHSVFGIFNNGINDFGNLYLNQIGFAPFGVFLAWSIKLSHIVAAILLLLNKYVKLAGFVTIFVLLMGIILVHFKEGWFVVGGGRNGVEYNFLLIVVLLAIMFPNGFKKVQSN
;
A
#
# COMPACT_ATOMS: atom_id res chain seq x y z
N MET A 1 18.28 -8.47 15.73
CA MET A 1 17.71 -8.36 14.36
C MET A 1 17.63 -6.90 13.99
N ASN A 2 18.00 -6.50 12.76
CA ASN A 2 17.92 -5.09 12.34
C ASN A 2 16.44 -4.66 12.32
N GLY A 3 16.09 -3.58 13.04
CA GLY A 3 14.70 -3.08 13.10
C GLY A 3 14.11 -2.77 11.72
N ASN A 4 14.93 -2.31 10.78
CA ASN A 4 14.50 -2.09 9.40
C ASN A 4 14.13 -3.39 8.68
N LEU A 5 14.88 -4.48 8.91
CA LEU A 5 14.58 -5.80 8.34
C LEU A 5 13.25 -6.34 8.88
N LEU A 6 12.99 -6.16 10.18
CA LEU A 6 11.73 -6.51 10.82
C LEU A 6 10.54 -5.82 10.14
N LEU A 7 10.63 -4.51 9.95
CA LEU A 7 9.57 -3.74 9.28
C LEU A 7 9.38 -4.20 7.83
N ARG A 8 10.47 -4.45 7.08
CA ARG A 8 10.41 -4.94 5.70
C ARG A 8 9.70 -6.29 5.61
N ILE A 9 9.99 -7.23 6.52
CA ILE A 9 9.31 -8.54 6.57
C ILE A 9 7.82 -8.35 6.89
N ALA A 10 7.50 -7.59 7.94
CA ALA A 10 6.11 -7.37 8.37
C ALA A 10 5.26 -6.71 7.27
N VAL A 11 5.76 -5.64 6.64
CA VAL A 11 5.07 -4.98 5.53
C VAL A 11 4.95 -5.91 4.32
N SER A 12 5.98 -6.71 4.01
CA SER A 12 5.91 -7.65 2.89
C SER A 12 4.85 -8.72 3.09
N ILE A 13 4.72 -9.27 4.31
CA ILE A 13 3.65 -10.22 4.65
C ILE A 13 2.28 -9.58 4.43
N ILE A 14 2.09 -8.35 4.92
CA ILE A 14 0.85 -7.59 4.75
C ILE A 14 0.52 -7.39 3.26
N LEU A 15 1.48 -6.91 2.47
CA LEU A 15 1.27 -6.63 1.05
C LEU A 15 0.93 -7.90 0.27
N LEU A 16 1.57 -9.02 0.62
CA LEU A 16 1.33 -10.32 -0.01
C LEU A 16 -0.05 -10.87 0.36
N THR A 17 -0.43 -10.92 1.65
CA THR A 17 -1.74 -11.44 2.05
C THR A 17 -2.86 -10.60 1.46
N HIS A 18 -2.73 -9.27 1.51
CA HIS A 18 -3.76 -8.36 0.99
C HIS A 18 -3.88 -8.39 -0.55
N SER A 19 -2.89 -8.93 -1.26
CA SER A 19 -2.89 -9.01 -2.72
C SER A 19 -3.21 -10.41 -3.24
N VAL A 20 -2.55 -11.43 -2.71
CA VAL A 20 -2.65 -12.81 -3.18
C VAL A 20 -4.04 -13.39 -2.91
N PHE A 21 -4.64 -13.15 -1.74
CA PHE A 21 -6.00 -13.67 -1.47
C PHE A 21 -7.07 -13.05 -2.36
N GLY A 22 -6.89 -11.80 -2.79
CA GLY A 22 -7.78 -11.13 -3.75
C GLY A 22 -7.78 -11.76 -5.15
N ILE A 23 -6.68 -12.44 -5.52
CA ILE A 23 -6.57 -13.14 -6.81
C ILE A 23 -7.48 -14.36 -6.84
N PHE A 24 -7.64 -15.05 -5.70
CA PHE A 24 -8.34 -16.32 -5.64
C PHE A 24 -9.85 -16.21 -5.40
N ASN A 25 -10.37 -15.03 -5.10
CA ASN A 25 -11.79 -14.80 -4.79
C ASN A 25 -12.49 -13.84 -5.77
N ASN A 26 -11.89 -13.57 -6.93
CA ASN A 26 -12.37 -12.63 -7.93
C ASN A 26 -12.46 -11.15 -7.48
N GLY A 27 -12.05 -10.82 -6.24
CA GLY A 27 -12.22 -9.50 -5.66
C GLY A 27 -11.49 -8.38 -6.41
N ILE A 28 -10.42 -8.69 -7.15
CA ILE A 28 -9.71 -7.71 -8.00
C ILE A 28 -10.58 -7.28 -9.18
N ASN A 29 -11.20 -8.24 -9.87
CA ASN A 29 -12.07 -7.97 -11.00
C ASN A 29 -13.33 -7.23 -10.54
N ASP A 30 -13.90 -7.61 -9.39
CA ASP A 30 -15.06 -6.95 -8.83
C ASP A 30 -14.73 -5.51 -8.40
N PHE A 31 -13.58 -5.27 -7.79
CA PHE A 31 -13.12 -3.91 -7.48
C PHE A 31 -12.98 -3.04 -8.76
N GLY A 32 -12.46 -3.62 -9.83
CA GLY A 32 -12.34 -2.94 -11.12
C GLY A 32 -13.69 -2.63 -11.78
N ASN A 33 -14.55 -3.65 -11.91
CA ASN A 33 -15.81 -3.58 -12.65
C ASN A 33 -16.93 -2.89 -11.86
N LEU A 34 -17.08 -3.22 -10.58
CA LEU A 34 -18.22 -2.80 -9.77
C LEU A 34 -17.94 -1.51 -8.98
N TYR A 35 -16.67 -1.13 -8.83
CA TYR A 35 -16.32 0.10 -8.10
C TYR A 35 -15.56 1.10 -8.97
N LEU A 36 -14.33 0.79 -9.44
CA LEU A 36 -13.50 1.77 -10.16
C LEU A 36 -14.17 2.29 -11.43
N ASN A 37 -14.79 1.41 -12.22
CA ASN A 37 -15.54 1.82 -13.40
C ASN A 37 -16.73 2.75 -13.07
N GLN A 38 -17.36 2.59 -11.90
CA GLN A 38 -18.51 3.40 -11.49
C GLN A 38 -18.12 4.82 -11.06
N ILE A 39 -16.86 5.02 -10.65
CA ILE A 39 -16.36 6.32 -10.19
C ILE A 39 -15.52 7.06 -11.23
N GLY A 40 -15.63 6.67 -12.51
CA GLY A 40 -15.03 7.40 -13.63
C GLY A 40 -13.77 6.78 -14.26
N PHE A 41 -13.34 5.60 -13.82
CA PHE A 41 -12.20 4.90 -14.43
C PHE A 41 -12.58 3.97 -15.57
N ALA A 42 -13.86 3.91 -15.98
CA ALA A 42 -14.28 3.06 -17.09
C ALA A 42 -13.58 3.49 -18.41
N PRO A 43 -13.15 2.54 -19.26
CA PRO A 43 -13.22 1.08 -19.13
C PRO A 43 -11.98 0.45 -18.45
N PHE A 44 -11.11 1.25 -17.85
CA PHE A 44 -9.80 0.84 -17.33
C PHE A 44 -9.79 0.37 -15.87
N GLY A 45 -10.94 0.29 -15.18
CA GLY A 45 -11.01 -0.05 -13.76
C GLY A 45 -10.37 -1.39 -13.42
N VAL A 46 -10.60 -2.44 -14.23
CA VAL A 46 -9.98 -3.76 -14.03
C VAL A 46 -8.46 -3.69 -14.21
N PHE A 47 -7.98 -3.00 -15.25
CA PHE A 47 -6.55 -2.82 -15.48
C PHE A 47 -5.88 -2.10 -14.31
N LEU A 48 -6.53 -1.05 -13.78
CA LEU A 48 -6.03 -0.31 -12.62
C LEU A 48 -6.02 -1.16 -11.35
N ALA A 49 -7.09 -1.94 -11.10
CA ALA A 49 -7.19 -2.85 -9.95
C ALA A 49 -6.05 -3.89 -9.96
N TRP A 50 -5.77 -4.50 -11.12
CA TRP A 50 -4.67 -5.44 -11.27
C TRP A 50 -3.31 -4.76 -11.12
N SER A 51 -3.13 -3.56 -11.70
CA SER A 51 -1.90 -2.79 -11.56
C SER A 51 -1.58 -2.50 -10.09
N ILE A 52 -2.58 -2.12 -9.29
CA ILE A 52 -2.45 -1.92 -7.84
C ILE A 52 -1.97 -3.20 -7.15
N LYS A 53 -2.66 -4.33 -7.38
CA LYS A 53 -2.35 -5.59 -6.67
C LYS A 53 -1.00 -6.18 -7.08
N LEU A 54 -0.64 -6.11 -8.36
CA LEU A 54 0.68 -6.52 -8.84
C LEU A 54 1.78 -5.62 -8.28
N SER A 55 1.53 -4.32 -8.15
CA SER A 55 2.51 -3.39 -7.55
C SER A 55 2.84 -3.75 -6.09
N HIS A 56 1.87 -4.21 -5.30
CA HIS A 56 2.10 -4.69 -3.94
C HIS A 56 2.94 -5.97 -3.88
N ILE A 57 2.72 -6.92 -4.79
CA ILE A 57 3.54 -8.15 -4.86
C ILE A 57 4.98 -7.80 -5.22
N VAL A 58 5.17 -6.95 -6.23
CA VAL A 58 6.50 -6.47 -6.64
C VAL A 58 7.16 -5.71 -5.50
N ALA A 59 6.44 -4.81 -4.83
CA ALA A 59 6.94 -4.06 -3.68
C ALA A 59 7.37 -4.99 -2.55
N ALA A 60 6.58 -6.02 -2.20
CA ALA A 60 6.96 -7.01 -1.18
C ALA A 60 8.26 -7.73 -1.54
N ILE A 61 8.43 -8.18 -2.79
CA ILE A 61 9.66 -8.84 -3.24
C ILE A 61 10.86 -7.89 -3.13
N LEU A 62 10.71 -6.65 -3.63
CA LEU A 62 11.75 -5.62 -3.58
C LEU A 62 12.13 -5.26 -2.13
N LEU A 63 11.12 -5.14 -1.27
CA LEU A 63 11.27 -4.94 0.16
C LEU A 63 11.92 -6.14 0.82
N LEU A 64 11.75 -7.39 0.41
CA LEU A 64 12.50 -8.51 1.02
C LEU A 64 13.95 -8.58 0.53
N LEU A 65 14.19 -8.24 -0.74
CA LEU A 65 15.53 -8.25 -1.36
C LEU A 65 16.40 -7.04 -1.03
N ASN A 66 15.83 -6.02 -0.36
CA ASN A 66 16.47 -4.74 -0.08
C ASN A 66 16.88 -3.97 -1.35
N LYS A 67 16.16 -4.18 -2.45
CA LYS A 67 16.45 -3.56 -3.74
C LYS A 67 15.36 -2.56 -4.09
N TYR A 68 15.76 -1.41 -4.62
CA TYR A 68 14.83 -0.35 -5.04
C TYR A 68 13.81 0.07 -3.96
N VAL A 69 14.19 -0.01 -2.67
CA VAL A 69 13.29 0.20 -1.52
C VAL A 69 12.56 1.55 -1.59
N LYS A 70 13.26 2.62 -1.99
CA LYS A 70 12.64 3.94 -2.14
C LYS A 70 11.57 3.97 -3.24
N LEU A 71 11.85 3.37 -4.39
CA LEU A 71 10.89 3.30 -5.49
C LEU A 71 9.65 2.48 -5.08
N ALA A 72 9.87 1.29 -4.53
CA ALA A 72 8.79 0.44 -4.02
C ALA A 72 7.95 1.16 -2.95
N GLY A 73 8.62 1.87 -2.04
CA GLY A 73 7.97 2.68 -1.00
C GLY A 73 7.14 3.82 -1.57
N PHE A 74 7.67 4.63 -2.49
CA PHE A 74 6.91 5.74 -3.09
C PHE A 74 5.68 5.28 -3.86
N VAL A 75 5.81 4.22 -4.68
CA VAL A 75 4.67 3.65 -5.42
C VAL A 75 3.61 3.13 -4.45
N THR A 76 4.01 2.39 -3.42
CA THR A 76 3.08 1.84 -2.42
C THR A 76 2.40 2.96 -1.63
N ILE A 77 3.13 4.00 -1.22
CA ILE A 77 2.56 5.16 -0.54
C ILE A 77 1.53 5.87 -1.43
N PHE A 78 1.83 6.06 -2.72
CA PHE A 78 0.88 6.65 -3.67
C PHE A 78 -0.42 5.82 -3.74
N VAL A 79 -0.31 4.50 -3.84
CA VAL A 79 -1.47 3.59 -3.83
C VAL A 79 -2.27 3.70 -2.54
N LEU A 80 -1.61 3.73 -1.38
CA LEU A 80 -2.27 3.89 -0.07
C LEU A 80 -3.00 5.24 0.05
N LEU A 81 -2.40 6.33 -0.45
CA LEU A 81 -3.03 7.64 -0.49
C LEU A 81 -4.28 7.65 -1.38
N MET A 82 -4.20 7.04 -2.56
CA MET A 82 -5.37 6.88 -3.43
C MET A 82 -6.45 6.00 -2.79
N GLY A 83 -6.06 4.94 -2.07
CA GLY A 83 -6.97 4.13 -1.26
C GLY A 83 -7.69 4.95 -0.19
N ILE A 84 -6.98 5.84 0.50
CA ILE A 84 -7.59 6.78 1.45
C ILE A 84 -8.61 7.66 0.74
N ILE A 85 -8.20 8.36 -0.33
CA ILE A 85 -9.05 9.36 -1.00
C ILE A 85 -10.31 8.72 -1.58
N LEU A 86 -10.16 7.59 -2.26
CA LEU A 86 -11.26 6.97 -3.00
C LEU A 86 -12.17 6.14 -2.09
N VAL A 87 -11.58 5.37 -1.16
CA VAL A 87 -12.29 4.32 -0.43
C VAL A 87 -12.48 4.65 1.04
N HIS A 88 -11.40 4.97 1.76
CA HIS A 88 -11.40 4.90 3.22
C HIS A 88 -11.75 6.21 3.93
N PHE A 89 -11.53 7.37 3.30
CA PHE A 89 -11.71 8.66 3.98
C PHE A 89 -13.15 8.87 4.49
N LYS A 90 -14.14 8.45 3.69
CA LYS A 90 -15.56 8.53 4.06
C LYS A 90 -15.95 7.59 5.21
N GLU A 91 -15.16 6.55 5.48
CA GLU A 91 -15.40 5.57 6.55
C GLU A 91 -14.80 6.04 7.90
N GLY A 92 -14.10 7.17 7.92
CA GLY A 92 -13.49 7.75 9.11
C GLY A 92 -12.15 7.10 9.49
N TRP A 93 -11.83 7.10 10.79
CA TRP A 93 -10.51 6.68 11.27
C TRP A 93 -10.36 5.17 11.45
N PHE A 94 -11.33 4.52 12.09
CA PHE A 94 -11.16 3.19 12.67
C PHE A 94 -11.31 2.04 11.67
N VAL A 95 -10.41 1.06 11.73
CA VAL A 95 -10.52 -0.24 11.06
C VAL A 95 -11.20 -1.27 11.98
N VAL A 96 -11.08 -1.10 13.29
CA VAL A 96 -11.72 -1.91 14.32
C VAL A 96 -12.18 -1.05 15.51
N GLY A 97 -13.26 -1.44 16.18
CA GLY A 97 -13.80 -0.75 17.35
C GLY A 97 -14.81 0.32 16.96
N GLY A 98 -14.45 1.60 17.08
CA GLY A 98 -15.33 2.75 16.82
C GLY A 98 -15.76 2.94 15.35
N GLY A 99 -15.42 2.01 14.46
CA GLY A 99 -15.72 2.02 13.04
C GLY A 99 -15.13 0.80 12.34
N ARG A 100 -15.22 0.79 11.02
CA ARG A 100 -14.62 -0.24 10.15
C ARG A 100 -14.10 0.40 8.88
N ASN A 101 -13.12 -0.23 8.23
CA ASN A 101 -12.63 0.17 6.91
C ASN A 101 -12.08 1.62 6.83
N GLY A 102 -11.74 2.24 7.96
CA GLY A 102 -11.19 3.59 8.04
C GLY A 102 -9.72 3.71 7.66
N VAL A 103 -9.15 4.90 7.88
CA VAL A 103 -7.82 5.28 7.38
C VAL A 103 -6.64 4.84 8.26
N GLU A 104 -6.85 4.42 9.51
CA GLU A 104 -5.76 4.19 10.48
C GLU A 104 -4.68 3.22 9.99
N TYR A 105 -5.08 2.17 9.28
CA TYR A 105 -4.15 1.17 8.76
C TYR A 105 -3.31 1.71 7.59
N ASN A 106 -3.92 2.51 6.72
CA ASN A 106 -3.20 3.19 5.63
C ASN A 106 -2.17 4.18 6.21
N PHE A 107 -2.58 4.97 7.21
CA PHE A 107 -1.69 5.88 7.91
C PHE A 107 -0.47 5.14 8.51
N LEU A 108 -0.73 4.04 9.24
CA LEU A 108 0.33 3.22 9.82
C LEU A 108 1.31 2.71 8.75
N LEU A 109 0.80 2.13 7.66
CA LEU A 109 1.64 1.61 6.58
C LEU A 109 2.48 2.70 5.90
N ILE A 110 1.92 3.89 5.68
CA ILE A 110 2.65 5.02 5.11
C ILE A 110 3.84 5.38 6.02
N VAL A 111 3.61 5.53 7.33
CA VAL A 111 4.66 5.87 8.29
C VAL A 111 5.73 4.77 8.36
N VAL A 112 5.33 3.50 8.36
CA VAL A 112 6.27 2.37 8.37
C VAL A 112 7.09 2.32 7.08
N LEU A 113 6.49 2.57 5.92
CA LEU A 113 7.21 2.63 4.64
C LEU A 113 8.23 3.78 4.65
N LEU A 114 7.88 4.95 5.18
CA LEU A 114 8.85 6.05 5.35
C LEU A 114 10.01 5.65 6.26
N ALA A 115 9.74 4.99 7.38
CA ALA A 115 10.79 4.46 8.28
C ALA A 115 11.67 3.40 7.59
N ILE A 116 11.09 2.58 6.71
CA ILE A 116 11.83 1.61 5.88
C ILE A 116 12.74 2.33 4.87
N MET A 117 12.23 3.37 4.21
CA MET A 117 12.95 4.13 3.18
C MET A 117 14.05 5.02 3.73
N PHE A 118 13.88 5.51 4.96
CA PHE A 118 14.77 6.45 5.63
C PHE A 118 15.10 5.96 7.05
N PRO A 119 15.82 4.83 7.20
CA PRO A 119 16.08 4.21 8.50
C PRO A 119 16.90 5.09 9.47
N ASN A 120 17.59 6.10 8.95
CA ASN A 120 18.37 7.08 9.72
C ASN A 120 17.74 8.48 9.73
N GLY A 121 16.47 8.60 9.33
CA GLY A 121 15.78 9.88 9.15
C GLY A 121 16.25 10.70 7.94
N PHE A 122 15.71 11.91 7.82
CA PHE A 122 16.11 12.88 6.81
C PHE A 122 17.32 13.67 7.32
N LYS A 123 18.54 13.20 7.05
CA LYS A 123 19.73 14.02 7.31
C LYS A 123 19.72 15.23 6.37
N LYS A 124 19.72 16.44 6.94
CA LYS A 124 20.06 17.66 6.19
C LYS A 124 21.48 17.47 5.64
N VAL A 125 21.65 17.62 4.33
CA VAL A 125 22.98 17.85 3.77
C VAL A 125 23.41 19.22 4.29
N GLN A 126 24.41 19.26 5.17
CA GLN A 126 25.10 20.52 5.45
C GLN A 126 25.86 20.88 4.17
N SER A 127 25.38 21.89 3.46
CA SER A 127 26.18 22.61 2.47
C SER A 127 27.25 23.38 3.24
N ASN A 128 28.50 22.96 3.11
CA ASN A 128 29.67 23.75 3.49
C ASN A 128 29.85 24.91 2.50
#